data_AF-A0A6L6G737-F1
#
_entry.id   AF-A0A6L6G737-F1
#
_cell.length_a   1.000
_cell.length_b   1.000
_cell.length_c   1.000
_cell.angle_alpha   90.00
_cell.angle_beta   90.00
_cell.angle_gamma   90.00
#
_symmetry.space_group_name_H-M   'P 1'
#
loop_
_entity.id
_entity.type
_entity.pdbx_description
1 polymer ?
#
loop_
_entity_poly.entity_id
_entity_poly.type
_entity_poly.pdbx_seq_one_letter_code
_entity_poly.pdbx_strand_id
1 'polypeptide(L)'
;MIAIIRTREGGRSKALCELDIMKFTKSQIRNRMEERGINDDTFFIVGFSDWGIDRIMSLNECYLLKKCINELYDGDDYVVRFLLLKGHSVLKIVSQYYQYISKDEIEVMRYLLKTADFDSVIEFWFKTKTWLNAVDAYIENGVLLNTEKGFYVRKLEGG
;
A
#
# COMPACT_ATOMS: atom_id res chain seq x y z
N MET A 1 1.78 8.62 -7.25
CA MET A 1 2.05 7.37 -8.00
C MET A 1 2.61 7.67 -9.39
N ILE A 2 3.78 8.30 -9.46
CA ILE A 2 4.51 8.61 -10.70
C ILE A 2 5.32 7.38 -11.10
N ALA A 3 4.78 6.57 -12.02
CA ALA A 3 5.41 5.34 -12.46
C ALA A 3 6.57 5.60 -13.41
N ILE A 4 7.69 4.93 -13.17
CA ILE A 4 8.83 4.90 -14.07
C ILE A 4 8.64 3.73 -15.03
N ILE A 5 8.42 4.03 -16.32
CA ILE A 5 8.17 3.03 -17.35
C ILE A 5 9.43 2.78 -18.17
N ARG A 6 9.73 1.50 -18.39
CA ARG A 6 10.86 1.05 -19.22
C ARG A 6 10.38 0.04 -20.25
N THR A 7 11.11 -0.04 -21.35
CA THR A 7 10.91 -1.08 -22.38
C THR A 7 12.04 -2.09 -22.37
N ARG A 8 11.77 -3.28 -22.90
CA ARG A 8 12.74 -4.33 -23.17
C ARG A 8 13.04 -4.34 -24.66
N GLU A 9 14.28 -4.06 -25.00
CA GLU A 9 14.75 -4.02 -26.39
C GLU A 9 16.10 -4.75 -26.47
N GLY A 10 16.19 -5.82 -27.26
CA GLY A 10 17.43 -6.60 -27.42
C GLY A 10 18.00 -7.16 -26.10
N GLY A 11 17.14 -7.56 -25.16
CA GLY A 11 17.54 -8.05 -23.84
C GLY A 11 18.00 -6.97 -22.85
N ARG A 12 18.04 -5.69 -23.26
CA ARG A 12 18.37 -4.55 -22.40
C ARG A 12 17.11 -3.81 -22.00
N SER A 13 17.16 -3.18 -20.83
CA SER A 13 16.10 -2.30 -20.36
C SER A 13 16.41 -0.84 -20.69
N LYS A 14 15.50 -0.15 -21.37
CA LYS A 14 15.63 1.26 -21.77
C LYS A 14 14.56 2.10 -21.09
N ALA A 15 14.93 3.29 -20.61
CA ALA A 15 13.96 4.24 -20.07
C ALA A 15 13.01 4.71 -21.17
N LEU A 16 11.70 4.73 -20.87
CA LEU A 16 10.68 5.22 -21.79
C LEU A 16 10.15 6.58 -21.35
N CYS A 17 9.57 6.65 -20.15
CA CYS A 17 9.03 7.88 -19.57
C CYS A 17 8.69 7.70 -18.08
N GLU A 18 8.34 8.81 -17.43
CA GLU A 18 7.61 8.82 -16.17
C GLU A 18 6.16 9.28 -16.41
N LEU A 19 5.22 8.68 -15.68
CA LEU A 19 3.80 8.97 -15.84
C LEU A 19 3.05 8.89 -14.51
N ASP A 20 2.25 9.91 -14.21
CA ASP A 20 1.31 9.87 -13.09
C ASP A 20 0.12 8.94 -13.39
N ILE A 21 0.17 7.74 -12.83
CA ILE A 21 -0.83 6.68 -13.07
C ILE A 21 -2.21 7.09 -12.54
N MET A 22 -2.28 7.99 -11.55
CA MET A 22 -3.56 8.44 -11.00
C MET A 22 -4.39 9.19 -12.04
N LYS A 23 -3.75 9.87 -13.00
CA LYS A 23 -4.41 10.72 -14.00
C LYS A 23 -4.97 9.98 -15.23
N PHE A 24 -4.48 8.78 -15.51
CA PHE A 24 -4.83 8.07 -16.75
C PHE A 24 -5.48 6.71 -16.49
N THR A 25 -6.35 6.28 -17.40
CA THR A 25 -6.87 4.91 -17.40
C THR A 25 -5.86 3.96 -18.05
N LYS A 26 -5.99 2.68 -17.73
CA LYS A 26 -5.12 1.64 -18.28
C LYS A 26 -5.23 1.55 -19.81
N SER A 27 -6.44 1.70 -20.35
CA SER A 27 -6.66 1.71 -21.79
C SER A 27 -6.01 2.91 -22.47
N GLN A 28 -6.08 4.10 -21.86
CA GLN A 28 -5.38 5.28 -22.39
C GLN A 28 -3.87 5.04 -22.51
N ILE A 29 -3.24 4.44 -21.50
CA ILE A 29 -1.80 4.12 -21.57
C ILE A 29 -1.53 3.11 -22.68
N ARG A 30 -2.29 2.01 -22.74
CA ARG A 30 -2.11 0.96 -23.75
C ARG A 30 -2.24 1.48 -25.17
N ASN A 31 -3.30 2.23 -25.45
CA ASN A 31 -3.50 2.82 -26.78
C ASN A 31 -2.32 3.71 -27.18
N ARG A 32 -1.77 4.49 -26.23
CA ARG A 32 -0.60 5.35 -26.48
C ARG A 32 0.70 4.57 -26.71
N MET A 33 0.84 3.39 -26.11
CA MET A 33 1.97 2.50 -26.38
C MET A 33 1.85 1.87 -27.77
N GLU A 34 0.65 1.41 -28.12
CA GLU A 34 0.34 0.83 -29.43
C GLU A 34 0.54 1.83 -30.58
N GLU A 35 0.08 3.08 -30.42
CA GLU A 35 0.35 4.20 -31.36
C GLU A 35 1.85 4.41 -31.62
N ARG A 36 2.71 4.00 -30.69
CA ARG A 36 4.18 4.12 -30.78
C ARG A 36 4.86 2.82 -31.20
N GLY A 37 4.10 1.79 -31.55
CA GLY A 37 4.61 0.46 -31.91
C GLY A 37 5.21 -0.32 -30.74
N ILE A 38 4.79 -0.04 -29.51
CA ILE A 38 5.26 -0.72 -28.30
C ILE A 38 4.21 -1.75 -27.86
N ASN A 39 4.60 -3.02 -27.85
CA ASN A 39 3.71 -4.12 -27.44
C ASN A 39 3.56 -4.18 -25.90
N ASP A 40 2.40 -4.63 -25.41
CA ASP A 40 2.06 -4.70 -23.97
C ASP A 40 3.01 -5.60 -23.16
N ASP A 41 3.66 -6.56 -23.79
CA ASP A 41 4.65 -7.48 -23.20
C ASP A 41 6.08 -6.92 -23.18
N THR A 42 6.32 -5.82 -23.89
CA THR A 42 7.66 -5.22 -24.03
C THR A 42 7.91 -4.07 -23.06
N PHE A 43 6.90 -3.55 -22.36
CA PHE A 43 7.08 -2.51 -21.36
C PHE A 43 6.67 -2.96 -19.96
N PHE A 44 7.28 -2.33 -18.96
CA PHE A 44 7.05 -2.63 -17.55
C PHE A 44 7.33 -1.39 -16.70
N ILE A 45 6.77 -1.41 -15.49
CA ILE A 45 7.00 -0.38 -14.48
C ILE A 45 8.13 -0.85 -13.60
N VAL A 46 9.11 0.01 -13.33
CA VAL A 46 10.23 -0.31 -12.42
C VAL A 46 10.10 0.34 -11.06
N GLY A 47 9.03 1.09 -10.81
CA GLY A 47 8.85 1.75 -9.53
C GLY A 47 8.00 2.99 -9.61
N PHE A 48 7.98 3.72 -8.50
CA PHE A 48 7.31 5.00 -8.37
C PHE A 48 8.29 6.04 -7.84
N SER A 49 8.60 7.06 -8.66
CA SER A 49 9.64 8.05 -8.35
C SER A 49 9.26 8.92 -7.14
N ASP A 50 7.99 9.33 -7.06
CA ASP A 50 7.46 10.14 -5.95
C ASP A 50 7.32 9.38 -4.62
N TRP A 51 7.38 8.05 -4.66
CA TRP A 51 7.33 7.21 -3.46
C TRP A 51 8.67 6.58 -3.09
N GLY A 52 9.72 6.75 -3.91
CA GLY A 52 11.02 6.11 -3.70
C GLY A 52 10.96 4.58 -3.74
N ILE A 53 10.02 4.02 -4.51
CA ILE A 53 9.86 2.56 -4.64
C ILE A 53 10.58 2.13 -5.91
N ASP A 54 11.54 1.21 -5.77
CA ASP A 54 12.23 0.54 -6.89
C ASP A 54 11.80 -0.92 -6.93
N ARG A 55 10.82 -1.20 -7.81
CA ARG A 55 10.23 -2.52 -7.97
C ARG A 55 9.64 -2.72 -9.36
N ILE A 56 10.06 -3.81 -10.00
CA ILE A 56 9.47 -4.26 -11.26
C ILE A 56 8.05 -4.77 -11.02
N MET A 57 7.10 -4.24 -11.80
CA MET A 57 5.72 -4.69 -11.85
C MET A 57 5.10 -4.49 -13.23
N SER A 58 4.08 -5.27 -13.52
CA SER A 58 3.27 -5.12 -14.73
C SER A 58 2.35 -3.90 -14.65
N LEU A 59 1.88 -3.44 -15.81
CA LEU A 59 0.83 -2.41 -15.86
C LEU A 59 -0.43 -2.87 -15.11
N ASN A 60 -0.77 -4.16 -15.17
CA ASN A 60 -1.92 -4.73 -14.48
C ASN A 60 -1.81 -4.54 -12.96
N GLU A 61 -0.68 -4.93 -12.38
CA GLU A 61 -0.41 -4.80 -10.96
C GLU A 61 -0.45 -3.34 -10.51
N CYS A 62 0.13 -2.44 -11.30
CA CYS A 62 0.06 -1.01 -11.03
C CYS A 62 -1.39 -0.49 -10.99
N TYR A 63 -2.26 -0.95 -11.89
CA TYR A 63 -3.67 -0.56 -11.88
C TYR A 63 -4.48 -1.25 -10.78
N LEU A 64 -4.08 -2.44 -10.31
CA LEU A 64 -4.64 -3.05 -9.11
C LEU A 64 -4.34 -2.20 -7.88
N LEU A 65 -3.12 -1.68 -7.75
CA LEU A 65 -2.76 -0.74 -6.68
C LEU A 65 -3.57 0.56 -6.78
N LYS A 66 -3.70 1.16 -7.98
CA LYS A 66 -4.55 2.34 -8.18
C LYS A 66 -5.99 2.08 -7.73
N LYS A 67 -6.56 0.94 -8.11
CA LYS A 67 -7.92 0.54 -7.72
C LYS A 67 -8.04 0.41 -6.20
N CYS A 68 -7.07 -0.26 -5.56
CA CYS A 68 -6.98 -0.42 -4.12
C CYS A 68 -6.98 0.94 -3.40
N ILE A 69 -6.16 1.89 -3.84
CA ILE A 69 -6.09 3.25 -3.27
C ILE A 69 -7.45 3.95 -3.36
N ASN A 70 -8.07 3.95 -4.55
CA ASN A 70 -9.31 4.69 -4.78
C ASN A 70 -10.53 4.05 -4.11
N GLU A 71 -10.64 2.72 -4.13
CA GLU A 71 -11.86 2.02 -3.71
C GLU A 71 -11.79 1.49 -2.26
N LEU A 72 -10.60 1.17 -1.74
CA LEU A 72 -10.46 0.63 -0.37
C LEU A 72 -10.02 1.69 0.65
N TYR A 73 -9.33 2.74 0.20
CA TYR A 73 -8.72 3.73 1.07
C TYR A 73 -9.16 5.17 0.77
N ASP A 74 -10.22 5.35 -0.02
CA ASP A 74 -10.79 6.65 -0.40
C ASP A 74 -9.76 7.64 -0.94
N GLY A 75 -8.79 7.13 -1.70
CA GLY A 75 -7.69 7.92 -2.26
C GLY A 75 -6.49 8.13 -1.33
N ASP A 76 -6.45 7.52 -0.13
CA ASP A 76 -5.24 7.50 0.71
C ASP A 76 -4.24 6.47 0.16
N ASP A 77 -3.11 6.94 -0.36
CA ASP A 77 -2.05 6.11 -0.91
C ASP A 77 -1.06 5.61 0.15
N TYR A 78 -1.15 6.11 1.40
CA TYR A 78 -0.20 5.80 2.47
C TYR A 78 -0.12 4.30 2.72
N VAL A 79 -1.26 3.61 2.88
CA VAL A 79 -1.29 2.17 3.21
C VAL A 79 -0.58 1.36 2.13
N VAL A 80 -0.87 1.65 0.87
CA VAL A 80 -0.25 0.97 -0.28
C VAL A 80 1.25 1.25 -0.33
N ARG A 81 1.66 2.52 -0.19
CA ARG A 81 3.07 2.92 -0.18
C ARG A 81 3.83 2.24 0.97
N PHE A 82 3.27 2.23 2.17
CA PHE A 82 3.85 1.60 3.35
C PHE A 82 4.12 0.10 3.12
N LEU A 83 3.11 -0.62 2.62
CA LEU A 83 3.24 -2.07 2.39
C LEU A 83 4.23 -2.40 1.25
N LEU A 84 4.30 -1.57 0.21
CA LEU A 84 5.30 -1.70 -0.85
C LEU A 84 6.72 -1.50 -0.31
N LEU A 85 6.94 -0.48 0.52
CA LEU A 85 8.23 -0.22 1.18
C LEU A 85 8.64 -1.35 2.14
N LYS A 86 7.67 -2.04 2.75
CA LYS A 86 7.90 -3.26 3.54
C LYS A 86 8.12 -4.52 2.69
N GLY A 87 8.12 -4.41 1.35
CA GLY A 87 8.39 -5.52 0.43
C GLY A 87 7.19 -6.44 0.16
N HIS A 88 5.97 -6.08 0.57
CA HIS A 88 4.79 -6.91 0.32
C HIS A 88 4.47 -6.96 -1.17
N SER A 89 4.13 -8.14 -1.71
CA SER A 89 3.72 -8.26 -3.12
C SER A 89 2.42 -7.52 -3.41
N VAL A 90 2.21 -7.09 -4.66
CA VAL A 90 0.99 -6.39 -5.06
C VAL A 90 -0.25 -7.22 -4.73
N LEU A 91 -0.21 -8.52 -5.02
CA LEU A 91 -1.27 -9.46 -4.66
C LEU A 91 -1.53 -9.49 -3.15
N LYS A 92 -0.48 -9.53 -2.32
CA LYS A 92 -0.61 -9.48 -0.85
C LYS A 92 -1.20 -8.16 -0.37
N ILE A 93 -0.85 -7.04 -1.01
CA ILE A 93 -1.38 -5.72 -0.66
C ILE A 93 -2.87 -5.62 -0.95
N VAL A 94 -3.30 -6.09 -2.12
CA VAL A 94 -4.73 -6.03 -2.49
C VAL A 94 -5.58 -7.08 -1.76
N SER A 95 -4.96 -8.13 -1.21
CA SER A 95 -5.65 -9.12 -0.38
C SER A 95 -5.65 -8.79 1.11
N GLN A 96 -4.68 -8.00 1.60
CA GLN A 96 -4.62 -7.55 2.98
C GLN A 96 -5.45 -6.29 3.17
N TYR A 97 -6.54 -6.40 3.92
CA TYR A 97 -7.44 -5.28 4.18
C TYR A 97 -7.04 -4.53 5.46
N TYR A 98 -6.78 -3.25 5.32
CA TYR A 98 -6.68 -2.32 6.44
C TYR A 98 -7.98 -1.55 6.55
N GLN A 99 -8.67 -1.67 7.67
CA GLN A 99 -9.92 -0.97 7.91
C GLN A 99 -9.64 0.35 8.60
N TYR A 100 -10.14 1.46 8.04
CA TYR A 100 -10.17 2.74 8.75
C TYR A 100 -11.04 2.62 10.02
N ILE A 101 -10.52 3.06 11.17
CA ILE A 101 -11.23 3.00 12.45
C ILE A 101 -11.63 4.40 12.92
N SER A 102 -10.67 5.27 13.22
CA SER A 102 -10.92 6.62 13.74
C SER A 102 -9.64 7.48 13.65
N LYS A 103 -9.76 8.78 13.90
CA LYS A 103 -8.63 9.67 14.19
C LYS A 103 -8.27 9.72 15.67
N ASP A 104 -9.15 9.22 16.54
CA ASP A 104 -8.93 9.20 17.99
C ASP A 104 -8.17 7.93 18.40
N GLU A 105 -6.97 8.10 18.95
CA GLU A 105 -6.15 6.99 19.47
C GLU A 105 -6.86 6.15 20.52
N ILE A 106 -7.67 6.76 21.39
CA ILE A 106 -8.40 6.04 22.45
C ILE A 106 -9.46 5.14 21.83
N GLU A 107 -10.21 5.62 20.83
CA GLU A 107 -11.19 4.80 20.13
C GLU A 107 -10.55 3.61 19.42
N VAL A 108 -9.39 3.82 18.82
CA VAL A 108 -8.63 2.79 18.10
C VAL A 108 -8.08 1.74 19.07
N MET A 109 -7.52 2.17 20.21
CA MET A 109 -7.03 1.25 21.23
C MET A 109 -8.18 0.45 21.86
N ARG A 110 -9.35 1.07 22.08
CA ARG A 110 -10.56 0.35 22.48
C ARG A 110 -10.95 -0.69 21.43
N TYR A 111 -10.89 -0.36 20.14
CA TYR A 111 -11.18 -1.30 19.07
C TYR A 111 -10.19 -2.48 19.04
N LEU A 112 -8.89 -2.23 19.24
CA LEU A 112 -7.84 -3.26 19.25
C LEU A 112 -7.98 -4.21 20.45
N LEU A 113 -8.37 -3.69 21.61
CA LEU A 113 -8.45 -4.45 22.86
C LEU A 113 -9.84 -5.03 23.14
N LYS A 114 -10.85 -4.75 22.32
CA LYS A 114 -12.26 -5.13 22.58
C LYS A 114 -12.49 -6.63 22.78
N THR A 115 -11.62 -7.47 22.22
CA THR A 115 -11.69 -8.94 22.31
C THR A 115 -10.61 -9.53 23.21
N ALA A 116 -9.72 -8.71 23.77
CA ALA A 116 -8.69 -9.18 24.68
C ALA A 116 -9.31 -9.40 26.07
N ASP A 117 -8.91 -10.49 26.73
CA ASP A 117 -9.22 -10.71 28.13
C ASP A 117 -8.43 -9.74 29.02
N PHE A 118 -8.91 -9.56 30.26
CA PHE A 118 -8.34 -8.57 31.17
C PHE A 118 -6.90 -8.88 31.58
N ASP A 119 -6.54 -10.15 31.71
CA ASP A 119 -5.18 -10.56 32.08
C ASP A 119 -4.19 -10.23 30.95
N SER A 120 -4.56 -10.51 29.70
CA SER A 120 -3.78 -10.11 28.51
C SER A 120 -3.56 -8.60 28.43
N VAL A 121 -4.59 -7.81 28.76
CA VAL A 121 -4.48 -6.34 28.78
C VAL A 121 -3.50 -5.87 29.87
N ILE A 122 -3.56 -6.45 31.07
CA ILE A 122 -2.62 -6.12 32.17
C ILE A 122 -1.19 -6.45 31.76
N GLU A 123 -0.94 -7.65 31.22
CA GLU A 123 0.39 -8.05 30.78
C GLU A 123 0.94 -7.13 29.69
N PHE A 124 0.10 -6.80 28.71
CA PHE A 124 0.46 -5.89 27.63
C PHE A 124 0.84 -4.51 28.17
N TRP A 125 0.07 -3.98 29.11
CA TRP A 125 0.37 -2.71 29.75
C TRP A 125 1.67 -2.77 30.56
N PHE A 126 1.87 -3.84 31.32
CA PHE A 126 3.09 -4.03 32.11
C PHE A 126 4.35 -4.06 31.22
N LYS A 127 4.28 -4.71 30.05
CA LYS A 127 5.38 -4.79 29.08
C LYS A 127 5.69 -3.44 28.42
N THR A 128 4.66 -2.70 28.03
CA THR A 128 4.80 -1.46 27.24
C THR A 128 5.16 -0.24 28.08
N LYS A 129 4.73 -0.18 29.35
CA LYS A 129 5.03 0.85 30.36
C LYS A 129 4.47 2.26 30.09
N THR A 130 4.38 2.69 28.83
CA THR A 130 3.84 4.00 28.45
C THR A 130 2.83 3.87 27.31
N TRP A 131 1.93 4.85 27.19
CA TRP A 131 0.89 4.85 26.15
C TRP A 131 1.51 4.83 24.75
N LEU A 132 2.54 5.67 24.55
CA LEU A 132 3.27 5.75 23.28
C LEU A 132 3.85 4.39 22.90
N ASN A 133 4.54 3.71 23.82
CA ASN A 133 5.09 2.37 23.56
C ASN A 133 4.01 1.33 23.25
N ALA A 134 2.81 1.46 23.84
CA ALA A 134 1.70 0.57 23.57
C ALA A 134 1.16 0.75 22.16
N VAL A 135 0.98 2.00 21.71
CA VAL A 135 0.57 2.31 20.34
C VAL A 135 1.66 1.88 19.35
N ASP A 136 2.92 2.21 19.63
CA ASP A 136 4.07 1.86 18.79
C ASP A 136 4.22 0.35 18.62
N ALA A 137 3.95 -0.46 19.65
CA ALA A 137 3.97 -1.91 19.54
C ALA A 137 3.00 -2.43 18.46
N TYR A 138 1.81 -1.84 18.32
CA TYR A 138 0.89 -2.23 17.25
C TYR A 138 1.33 -1.73 15.87
N ILE A 139 1.98 -0.56 15.80
CA ILE A 139 2.51 0.02 14.57
C ILE A 139 3.69 -0.80 14.04
N GLU A 140 4.65 -1.14 14.91
CA GLU A 140 5.83 -1.93 14.56
C GLU A 140 5.46 -3.32 14.03
N ASN A 141 4.44 -3.95 14.62
CA ASN A 141 3.91 -5.23 14.16
C ASN A 141 3.01 -5.13 12.90
N GLY A 142 2.80 -3.90 12.39
CA GLY A 142 1.96 -3.62 11.23
C GLY A 142 0.49 -3.98 11.45
N VAL A 143 0.04 -4.03 12.71
CA VAL A 143 -1.38 -4.22 13.07
C VAL A 143 -2.11 -2.89 12.95
N LEU A 144 -1.46 -1.80 13.35
CA LEU A 144 -1.97 -0.44 13.30
C LEU A 144 -1.14 0.38 12.30
N LEU A 145 -1.79 1.20 11.49
CA LEU A 145 -1.15 2.23 10.67
C LEU A 145 -1.70 3.59 11.08
N ASN A 146 -0.81 4.55 11.27
CA ASN A 146 -1.16 5.95 11.54
C ASN A 146 -0.91 6.78 10.27
N THR A 147 -1.97 7.26 9.63
CA THR A 147 -1.91 8.11 8.43
C THR A 147 -2.50 9.50 8.73
N GLU A 148 -2.30 10.46 7.83
CA GLU A 148 -2.91 11.80 7.96
C GLU A 148 -4.45 11.75 8.00
N LYS A 149 -5.06 10.71 7.41
CA LYS A 149 -6.51 10.51 7.47
C LYS A 149 -6.97 9.87 8.78
N GLY A 150 -6.08 9.20 9.50
CA GLY A 150 -6.33 8.58 10.79
C GLY A 150 -5.75 7.17 10.87
N PHE A 151 -6.31 6.38 11.78
CA PHE A 151 -5.80 5.06 12.10
C PHE A 151 -6.50 3.97 11.30
N TYR A 152 -5.69 3.08 10.73
CA TYR A 152 -6.14 1.90 10.03
C TYR A 152 -5.67 0.63 10.75
N VAL A 153 -6.58 -0.31 10.97
CA VAL A 153 -6.27 -1.59 11.63
C VAL A 153 -6.33 -2.72 10.62
N ARG A 154 -5.30 -3.58 10.63
CA ARG A 154 -5.25 -4.77 9.79
C ARG A 154 -6.38 -5.73 10.17
N LYS A 155 -7.28 -6.05 9.23
CA LYS A 155 -8.20 -7.18 9.41
C LYS A 155 -7.42 -8.48 9.24
N LEU A 156 -7.47 -9.33 10.27
CA LEU A 156 -7.09 -10.72 10.16
C LEU A 156 -8.28 -11.47 9.54
N GLU A 157 -8.05 -12.35 8.57
CA GLU A 157 -9.13 -13.21 8.06
C GLU A 157 -9.66 -14.09 9.21
N GLY A 158 -10.98 -14.06 9.45
CA GLY A 158 -11.66 -14.94 10.42
C GLY A 158 -12.04 -14.30 11.76
N GLY A 159 -12.69 -13.14 11.76
CA GLY A 159 -13.37 -12.55 12.93
C GLY A 159 -14.71 -11.94 12.57
#